data_AF-A0A8S3KHN6-F1
#
_entry.id   AF-A0A8S3KHN6-F1
#
_cell.length_a   1.000
_cell.length_b   1.000
_cell.length_c   1.000
_cell.angle_alpha   90.00
_cell.angle_beta   90.00
_cell.angle_gamma   90.00
#
_symmetry.space_group_name_H-M   'P 1'
#
loop_
_entity.id
_entity.type
_entity.pdbx_description
1 polymer ?
#
loop_
_entity_poly.entity_id
_entity_poly.type
_entity_poly.pdbx_seq_one_letter_code
_entity_poly.pdbx_strand_id
1 'polypeptide(L)'
;MQCLLLAKGKKLDPHSPVFVYWAKQKFILIKIGNIDIVACVKSKKPVCVYEYFYNVIKERHTNISHGGRDKTIFELNFQYSFIPRFAIDIFMKQCIQCQTRNPIKQHVVSKPIIALG
;
A
#
# COMPACT_ATOMS: atom_id res chain seq x y z
N MET A 1 11.00 2.52 19.70
CA MET A 1 10.22 2.52 18.44
C MET A 1 10.58 1.27 17.66
N GLN A 2 9.71 0.27 17.69
CA GLN A 2 9.97 -1.05 17.14
C GLN A 2 9.46 -1.09 15.70
N CYS A 3 10.36 -0.91 14.74
CA CYS A 3 10.05 -1.07 13.33
C CYS A 3 9.41 -2.45 13.13
N LEU A 4 8.25 -2.47 12.47
CA LEU A 4 7.48 -3.68 12.17
C LEU A 4 8.42 -4.73 11.57
N LEU A 5 8.79 -5.71 12.39
CA LEU A 5 9.64 -6.83 12.03
C LEU A 5 8.89 -7.64 10.97
N LEU A 6 9.25 -7.46 9.71
CA LEU A 6 8.95 -8.43 8.66
C LEU A 6 9.63 -9.74 9.08
N ALA A 7 8.86 -10.66 9.67
CA ALA A 7 9.33 -11.92 10.23
C ALA A 7 10.00 -12.88 9.22
N LYS A 8 10.07 -12.49 7.93
CA LYS A 8 10.61 -13.32 6.85
C LYS A 8 11.45 -12.47 5.90
N GLY A 9 12.72 -12.29 6.25
CA GLY A 9 13.76 -11.81 5.36
C GLY A 9 15.11 -12.02 6.02
N LYS A 10 16.06 -12.66 5.34
CA LYS A 10 17.46 -12.60 5.78
C LYS A 10 17.82 -11.11 5.89
N LYS A 11 18.38 -10.68 7.02
CA LYS A 11 18.97 -9.34 7.13
C LYS A 11 19.99 -9.21 6.01
N LEU A 12 19.72 -8.33 5.05
CA LEU A 12 20.60 -8.09 3.94
C LEU A 12 21.57 -6.98 4.38
N ASP A 13 22.86 -7.28 4.40
CA ASP A 13 23.89 -6.31 4.74
C ASP A 13 23.89 -5.19 3.67
N PRO A 14 23.66 -3.91 4.03
CA PRO A 14 23.67 -2.79 3.10
C PRO A 14 25.03 -2.59 2.39
N HIS A 15 26.12 -3.10 2.96
CA HIS A 15 27.44 -3.06 2.36
C HIS A 15 27.76 -4.30 1.52
N SER A 16 26.86 -5.28 1.48
CA SER A 16 27.01 -6.46 0.64
C SER A 16 27.06 -6.06 -0.84
N PRO A 17 28.01 -6.59 -1.63
CA PRO A 17 28.05 -6.38 -3.08
C PRO A 17 26.72 -6.73 -3.77
N VAL A 18 26.01 -7.74 -3.26
CA VAL A 18 24.70 -8.17 -3.79
C VAL A 18 23.64 -7.09 -3.59
N PHE A 19 23.59 -6.48 -2.40
CA PHE A 19 22.65 -5.39 -2.12
C PHE A 19 22.97 -4.16 -2.95
N VAL A 20 24.24 -3.76 -2.99
CA VAL A 20 24.68 -2.58 -3.75
C VAL A 20 24.37 -2.75 -5.23
N TYR A 21 24.66 -3.93 -5.79
CA TYR A 21 24.32 -4.25 -7.18
C TYR A 21 22.81 -4.16 -7.41
N TRP A 22 21.99 -4.78 -6.56
CA TRP A 22 20.53 -4.70 -6.66
C TRP A 22 20.01 -3.27 -6.57
N ALA A 23 20.50 -2.48 -5.62
CA ALA A 23 20.08 -1.10 -5.40
C ALA A 23 20.36 -0.24 -6.64
N LYS A 24 21.56 -0.37 -7.24
CA LYS A 24 21.93 0.32 -8.49
C LYS A 24 21.03 -0.05 -9.67
N GLN A 25 20.52 -1.28 -9.70
CA GLN A 25 19.60 -1.74 -10.76
C GLN A 25 18.15 -1.25 -10.55
N LYS A 26 17.77 -0.89 -9.32
CA LYS A 26 16.39 -0.53 -8.98
C LYS A 26 16.18 0.96 -8.80
N PHE A 27 17.19 1.69 -8.33
CA PHE A 27 17.03 3.07 -7.89
C PHE A 27 17.99 4.03 -8.60
N ILE A 28 17.50 5.25 -8.83
CA ILE A 28 18.27 6.41 -9.28
C ILE A 28 17.94 7.59 -8.37
N LEU A 29 18.85 8.56 -8.30
CA LEU A 29 18.57 9.86 -7.70
C LEU A 29 18.12 10.84 -8.79
N ILE A 30 17.01 11.52 -8.53
CA ILE A 30 16.50 12.63 -9.36
C ILE A 30 16.62 13.89 -8.54
N LYS A 31 17.32 14.89 -9.11
CA LYS A 31 17.52 16.18 -8.46
C LYS A 31 16.36 17.12 -8.79
N ILE A 32 15.65 17.58 -7.77
CA ILE A 32 14.61 18.60 -7.89
C ILE A 32 15.04 19.81 -7.07
N GLY A 33 15.60 20.81 -7.75
CA GLY A 33 16.26 21.94 -7.09
C GLY A 33 17.48 21.49 -6.28
N ASN A 34 17.42 21.70 -4.97
CA ASN A 34 18.48 21.30 -4.03
C ASN A 34 18.17 19.99 -3.27
N ILE A 35 17.11 19.28 -3.68
CA ILE A 35 16.67 18.05 -3.01
C ILE A 35 16.90 16.87 -3.94
N ASP A 36 17.57 15.83 -3.42
CA ASP A 36 17.72 14.55 -4.11
C ASP A 36 16.59 13.60 -3.72
N ILE A 37 15.87 13.09 -4.72
CA ILE A 37 14.76 12.17 -4.54
C ILE A 37 15.12 10.80 -5.10
N VAL A 38 14.90 9.75 -4.32
CA VAL A 38 15.06 8.37 -4.79
C VAL A 38 13.89 8.01 -5.69
N ALA A 39 14.18 7.59 -6.92
CA ALA A 39 13.19 7.17 -7.90
C ALA A 39 13.52 5.78 -8.47
N CYS A 40 12.50 5.11 -8.98
CA CYS A 40 12.66 3.81 -9.62
C CYS A 40 13.27 3.97 -11.03
N VAL A 41 14.29 3.18 -11.35
CA VAL A 41 14.97 3.20 -12.66
C VAL A 41 13.98 3.00 -13.82
N LYS A 42 13.03 2.05 -13.66
CA LYS A 42 12.10 1.63 -14.72
C LYS A 42 10.94 2.60 -14.93
N SER A 43 10.28 3.01 -13.84
CA SER A 43 9.08 3.84 -13.92
C SER A 43 9.37 5.34 -13.91
N LYS A 44 10.60 5.74 -13.52
CA LYS A 44 11.00 7.14 -13.28
C LYS A 44 10.16 7.88 -12.23
N LYS A 45 9.36 7.15 -11.46
CA LYS A 45 8.51 7.69 -10.40
C LYS A 45 9.24 7.66 -9.05
N PRO A 46 8.96 8.61 -8.16
CA PRO A 46 9.51 8.61 -6.81
C PRO A 46 9.16 7.31 -6.07
N VAL A 47 10.15 6.79 -5.35
CA VAL A 47 9.97 5.67 -4.43
C VAL A 47 9.25 6.19 -3.20
N CYS A 48 8.11 5.60 -2.86
CA CYS A 48 7.47 5.88 -1.59
C CYS A 48 8.25 5.14 -0.49
N VAL A 49 8.72 5.86 0.52
CA VAL A 49 9.36 5.24 1.68
C VAL A 49 8.30 4.75 2.67
N TYR A 50 8.68 3.76 3.48
CA TYR A 50 7.77 3.01 4.34
C TYR A 50 6.95 3.90 5.28
N GLU A 51 7.61 4.92 5.85
CA GLU A 51 7.05 5.89 6.79
C GLU A 51 5.89 6.70 6.17
N TYR A 52 5.90 6.87 4.85
CA TYR A 52 4.86 7.63 4.14
C TYR A 52 3.75 6.77 3.57
N PHE A 53 3.84 5.44 3.63
CA PHE A 53 2.81 4.55 3.07
C PHE A 53 1.41 4.89 3.56
N TYR A 54 1.22 5.02 4.88
CA TYR A 54 -0.11 5.29 5.43
C TYR A 54 -0.68 6.62 4.90
N ASN A 55 0.10 7.70 4.99
CA ASN A 55 -0.35 9.03 4.58
C ASN A 55 -0.66 9.10 3.08
N VAL A 56 0.23 8.55 2.24
CA VAL A 56 0.06 8.54 0.78
C VAL A 56 -1.14 7.70 0.36
N ILE A 57 -1.32 6.50 0.95
CA ILE A 57 -2.48 5.65 0.64
C ILE A 57 -3.78 6.35 1.09
N LYS A 58 -3.79 6.93 2.29
CA LYS A 58 -4.95 7.66 2.84
C LYS A 58 -5.35 8.82 1.94
N GLU A 59 -4.39 9.68 1.60
CA GLU A 59 -4.62 10.85 0.74
C GLU A 59 -5.26 10.42 -0.59
N ARG A 60 -4.66 9.44 -1.28
CA ARG A 60 -5.18 9.01 -2.59
C ARG A 60 -6.53 8.34 -2.50
N HIS A 61 -6.72 7.48 -1.52
CA HIS A 61 -8.00 6.82 -1.28
C HIS A 61 -9.11 7.83 -0.98
N THR A 62 -8.82 8.89 -0.20
CA THR A 62 -9.76 9.98 0.05
C THR A 62 -10.02 10.82 -1.20
N ASN A 63 -8.99 11.14 -2.00
CA ASN A 63 -9.15 11.94 -3.23
C ASN A 63 -10.07 11.26 -4.25
N ILE A 64 -10.06 9.94 -4.33
CA ILE A 64 -11.00 9.17 -5.18
C ILE A 64 -12.31 8.83 -4.47
N SER A 65 -12.67 9.57 -3.42
CA SER A 65 -13.92 9.41 -2.67
C SER A 65 -14.15 7.98 -2.16
N HIS A 66 -13.12 7.38 -1.57
CA HIS A 66 -13.17 6.00 -1.06
C HIS A 66 -13.44 4.95 -2.13
N GLY A 67 -12.88 5.16 -3.32
CA GLY A 67 -12.88 4.18 -4.40
C GLY A 67 -12.27 2.84 -3.96
N GLY A 68 -12.65 1.76 -4.65
CA GLY A 68 -12.17 0.42 -4.34
C GLY A 68 -10.65 0.26 -4.46
N ARG A 69 -10.19 -0.93 -4.08
CA ARG A 69 -8.77 -1.30 -4.08
C ARG A 69 -8.10 -0.98 -5.42
N ASP A 70 -8.68 -1.43 -6.53
CA ASP A 70 -8.03 -1.34 -7.84
C ASP A 70 -7.89 0.11 -8.31
N LYS A 71 -8.89 0.95 -8.03
CA LYS A 71 -8.81 2.39 -8.28
C LYS A 71 -7.70 3.04 -7.44
N THR A 72 -7.61 2.66 -6.16
CA THR A 72 -6.53 3.17 -5.29
C THR A 72 -5.15 2.72 -5.78
N ILE A 73 -5.00 1.46 -6.19
CA ILE A 73 -3.75 0.94 -6.76
C ILE A 73 -3.37 1.71 -8.03
N PHE A 74 -4.34 2.00 -8.89
CA PHE A 74 -4.13 2.77 -10.12
C PHE A 74 -3.58 4.17 -9.81
N GLU A 75 -4.25 4.93 -8.94
CA GLU A 75 -3.82 6.28 -8.53
C GLU A 75 -2.45 6.30 -7.85
N LEU A 76 -2.18 5.31 -6.99
CA LEU A 76 -0.88 5.19 -6.33
C LEU A 76 0.24 4.90 -7.32
N ASN A 77 0.01 3.96 -8.24
CA ASN A 77 0.98 3.62 -9.27
C ASN A 77 1.14 4.72 -10.31
N PHE A 78 0.17 5.63 -10.44
CA PHE A 78 0.30 6.80 -11.31
C PHE A 78 1.41 7.73 -10.81
N GLN A 79 1.50 7.99 -9.50
CA GLN A 79 2.47 8.95 -8.95
C GLN A 79 3.70 8.32 -8.30
N TYR A 80 3.58 7.16 -7.66
CA TYR A 80 4.64 6.56 -6.86
C TYR A 80 5.07 5.21 -7.40
N SER A 81 6.20 4.71 -6.89
CA SER A 81 6.66 3.35 -7.08
C SER A 81 7.04 2.73 -5.74
N PHE A 82 7.16 1.39 -5.72
CA PHE A 82 7.56 0.62 -4.53
C PHE A 82 6.58 0.65 -3.36
N ILE A 83 5.31 0.96 -3.59
CA ILE A 83 4.25 0.72 -2.60
C ILE A 83 3.80 -0.74 -2.69
N PRO A 84 3.98 -1.55 -1.64
CA PRO A 84 3.60 -2.94 -1.68
C PRO A 84 2.09 -3.12 -1.57
N ARG A 85 1.54 -4.06 -2.35
CA ARG A 85 0.08 -4.32 -2.38
C ARG A 85 -0.48 -4.68 -1.01
N PHE A 86 0.26 -5.43 -0.19
CA PHE A 86 -0.19 -5.81 1.15
C PHE A 86 -0.43 -4.58 2.05
N ALA A 87 0.33 -3.49 1.89
CA ALA A 87 0.13 -2.28 2.68
C ALA A 87 -1.20 -1.61 2.30
N ILE A 88 -1.53 -1.61 1.00
CA ILE A 88 -2.83 -1.13 0.49
C ILE A 88 -3.95 -2.01 1.04
N ASP A 89 -3.78 -3.34 1.03
CA ASP A 89 -4.78 -4.28 1.54
C ASP A 89 -5.07 -4.11 3.03
N ILE A 90 -4.02 -3.92 3.84
CA ILE A 90 -4.15 -3.63 5.27
C ILE A 90 -4.92 -2.33 5.46
N PHE A 91 -4.54 -1.27 4.73
CA PHE A 91 -5.22 0.01 4.79
C PHE A 91 -6.72 -0.10 4.43
N MET A 92 -7.08 -0.80 3.35
CA MET A 92 -8.48 -0.95 2.92
C MET A 92 -9.34 -1.63 3.99
N LYS A 93 -8.77 -2.59 4.73
CA LYS A 93 -9.46 -3.25 5.86
C LYS A 93 -9.65 -2.33 7.07
N GLN A 94 -8.84 -1.29 7.20
CA GLN A 94 -8.82 -0.38 8.35
C GLN A 94 -9.51 0.97 8.08
N CYS A 95 -9.85 1.29 6.82
CA CYS A 95 -10.52 2.54 6.49
C CYS A 95 -11.92 2.61 7.10
N ILE A 96 -12.10 3.43 8.13
CA ILE A 96 -13.35 3.56 8.90
C ILE A 96 -14.55 3.85 7.98
N GLN A 97 -14.43 4.80 7.05
CA GLN A 97 -15.53 5.18 6.14
C GLN A 97 -15.95 4.05 5.19
N CYS A 98 -15.00 3.22 4.74
CA CYS A 98 -15.33 2.04 3.95
C CYS A 98 -15.98 0.95 4.80
N GLN A 99 -15.48 0.74 6.03
CA GLN A 99 -16.03 -0.27 6.91
C GLN A 99 -17.44 0.07 7.40
N THR A 100 -17.77 1.35 7.62
CA THR A 100 -19.12 1.78 8.01
C THR A 100 -20.12 1.80 6.86
N ARG A 101 -19.66 1.98 5.61
CA ARG A 101 -20.50 1.91 4.41
C ARG A 101 -20.89 0.50 4.01
N ASN A 102 -20.07 -0.50 4.37
CA ASN A 102 -20.45 -1.88 4.14
C ASN A 102 -21.64 -2.18 5.05
N PRO A 103 -22.84 -2.48 4.51
CA PRO A 103 -23.89 -3.01 5.35
C PRO A 103 -23.31 -4.23 6.06
N ILE A 104 -23.49 -4.31 7.38
CA ILE A 104 -23.24 -5.54 8.12
C ILE A 104 -23.82 -6.64 7.25
N LYS A 105 -23.01 -7.62 6.84
CA LYS A 105 -23.53 -8.80 6.16
C LYS A 105 -24.48 -9.41 7.18
N GLN A 106 -25.77 -9.04 7.12
CA GLN A 106 -26.80 -9.72 7.85
C GLN A 106 -26.61 -11.16 7.41
N HIS A 107 -26.21 -12.02 8.34
CA HIS A 107 -26.37 -13.45 8.15
C HIS A 107 -27.80 -13.57 7.64
N VAL A 108 -27.97 -14.03 6.40
CA VAL A 108 -29.31 -14.31 5.88
C VAL A 108 -29.81 -15.41 6.80
N VAL A 109 -30.55 -15.02 7.84
CA VAL A 109 -31.29 -15.95 8.67
C VAL A 109 -32.27 -16.54 7.68
N SER A 110 -31.98 -17.75 7.22
CA SER A 110 -32.89 -18.54 6.42
C SER A 110 -34.25 -18.50 7.10
N LYS A 111 -35.25 -18.04 6.35
CA LYS A 111 -36.64 -17.83 6.79
C LYS A 111 -37.07 -18.94 7.77
N PRO A 112 -37.80 -18.62 8.86
CA PRO A 112 -38.30 -19.66 9.75
C PRO A 112 -39.20 -20.62 8.96
N ILE A 113 -38.91 -21.92 9.06
CA ILE A 113 -39.79 -22.97 8.56
C ILE A 113 -40.98 -23.00 9.51
N ILE A 114 -42.08 -22.38 9.12
CA ILE A 114 -43.36 -22.62 9.78
C ILE A 114 -43.86 -23.93 9.21
N ALA A 115 -43.66 -25.02 9.94
CA ALA A 115 -44.37 -26.26 9.69
C ALA A 115 -45.82 -26.03 10.14
N LEU A 116 -46.72 -25.80 9.18
CA LEU A 116 -48.15 -25.94 9.42
C LEU A 116 -48.43 -27.45 9.42
N GLY A 117 -48.97 -27.93 10.55
CA GLY A 117 -49.34 -29.33 10.77
C GLY A 117 -50.53 -29.80 9.95
#